data_AF-A0A380X680-F1
#
_entry.id   AF-A0A380X680-F1
#
_cell.length_a   1.000
_cell.length_b   1.000
_cell.length_c   1.000
_cell.angle_alpha   90.00
_cell.angle_beta   90.00
_cell.angle_gamma   90.00
#
_symmetry.space_group_name_H-M   'P 1'
#
loop_
_entity.id
_entity.type
_entity.pdbx_description
1 polymer ?
#
loop_
_entity_poly.entity_id
_entity_poly.type
_entity_poly.pdbx_seq_one_letter_code
_entity_poly.pdbx_strand_id
1 'polypeptide(L)'
;MSIANKPDEQIFASQAKRNEIDNFPDMLRGWGITFEQTEGIPPMEWFNFLFKRIDENLLYHLQRGLPEWSATLDYPKGAYVQHQGKTYRALMQNKNSPPNTADTDKWKRWAIDLDEINEFIRTNQKSSATNSESEDTVATSKAVYDLNGIKLDKVGGEAFLKTIDYTKANGYTYSGFYRPNGDRLNNLPLNGLMMHITHPHYSTNAHARGICFAYGSLTGNTAWDIFTTAFDANGNHLGQKRIMTELGGTFTGNVTAPNLTATGLINITGNRWERVRATLPDGGYWRWEVNPASKDDPRFNFMYRFANGDTRYVAFPRVDKNETVAYQGWVDEKIQSLITYQKIGNFQIRKYPDGTIIQTYTIRQNDLYEWFEKSFNWAIAFVDTPLIFSKVTTSIGGSHDADVNILTKSNNATCYYHEYEHGGSNQGNVRIQFLAIGRWK
;
A
#
# COMPACT_ATOMS: atom_id res chain seq x y z
N MET A 1 -68.66 -52.78 41.66
CA MET A 1 -69.69 -51.94 41.00
C MET A 1 -70.11 -52.68 39.74
N SER A 2 -71.38 -53.05 39.59
CA SER A 2 -71.85 -53.70 38.35
C SER A 2 -71.82 -52.67 37.23
N ILE A 3 -71.08 -52.96 36.15
CA ILE A 3 -71.10 -52.14 34.93
C ILE A 3 -72.41 -52.43 34.22
N ALA A 4 -73.21 -51.40 33.96
CA ALA A 4 -74.46 -51.58 33.21
C ALA A 4 -74.14 -51.86 31.74
N ASN A 5 -74.86 -52.81 31.15
CA ASN A 5 -74.74 -53.12 29.73
C ASN A 5 -75.35 -51.99 28.88
N LYS A 6 -74.92 -51.88 27.62
CA LYS A 6 -75.53 -50.95 26.67
C LYS A 6 -77.03 -51.28 26.52
N PRO A 7 -77.92 -50.28 26.56
CA PRO A 7 -79.33 -50.47 26.25
C PRO A 7 -79.53 -51.17 24.90
N ASP A 8 -80.52 -52.04 24.81
CA ASP A 8 -80.93 -52.74 23.58
C ASP A 8 -81.51 -51.81 22.49
N GLU A 9 -81.67 -50.51 22.79
CA GLU A 9 -82.22 -49.45 21.95
C GLU A 9 -83.69 -49.67 21.56
N GLN A 10 -84.37 -50.63 22.17
CA GLN A 10 -85.75 -50.94 21.86
C GLN A 10 -86.70 -50.13 22.75
N ILE A 11 -87.88 -49.76 22.25
CA ILE A 11 -88.86 -48.94 23.00
C ILE A 11 -90.07 -49.81 23.36
N PHE A 12 -90.44 -49.81 24.64
CA PHE A 12 -91.59 -50.58 25.15
C PHE A 12 -92.88 -50.18 24.42
N ALA A 13 -93.63 -51.17 23.97
CA ALA A 13 -94.89 -51.00 23.22
C ALA A 13 -94.77 -50.22 21.89
N SER A 14 -93.56 -50.02 21.34
CA SER A 14 -93.36 -49.27 20.08
C SER A 14 -93.99 -49.91 18.84
N GLN A 15 -94.33 -51.21 18.90
CA GLN A 15 -95.02 -51.95 17.84
C GLN A 15 -96.35 -52.56 18.33
N ALA A 16 -96.94 -52.01 19.39
CA ALA A 16 -98.23 -52.47 19.88
C ALA A 16 -99.28 -52.35 18.76
N LYS A 17 -99.86 -53.49 18.34
CA LYS A 17 -100.97 -53.54 17.39
C LYS A 17 -102.25 -53.90 18.13
N ARG A 18 -103.37 -53.42 17.61
CA ARG A 18 -104.69 -53.69 18.16
C ARG A 18 -105.04 -55.17 17.94
N ASN A 19 -105.29 -55.91 19.02
CA ASN A 19 -105.82 -57.28 19.02
C ASN A 19 -104.94 -58.36 18.37
N GLU A 20 -103.62 -58.32 18.56
CA GLU A 20 -102.68 -59.36 18.08
C GLU A 20 -102.18 -60.20 19.27
N ILE A 21 -102.16 -61.53 19.12
CA ILE A 21 -101.86 -62.51 20.18
C ILE A 21 -100.44 -63.06 19.94
N ASP A 22 -99.52 -62.81 20.86
CA ASP A 22 -98.19 -63.43 20.89
C ASP A 22 -97.72 -63.63 22.35
N ASN A 23 -96.67 -64.42 22.59
CA ASN A 23 -96.24 -64.74 23.96
C ASN A 23 -95.38 -63.62 24.61
N PHE A 24 -95.66 -63.27 25.88
CA PHE A 24 -94.77 -62.41 26.68
C PHE A 24 -93.50 -63.20 27.11
N PRO A 25 -92.30 -62.59 27.22
CA PRO A 25 -91.96 -61.17 27.08
C PRO A 25 -91.65 -60.72 25.65
N ASP A 26 -92.63 -60.11 24.97
CA ASP A 26 -92.41 -59.32 23.76
C ASP A 26 -92.42 -57.82 24.12
N MET A 27 -91.21 -57.27 24.28
CA MET A 27 -91.01 -55.89 24.70
C MET A 27 -91.58 -54.88 23.68
N LEU A 28 -91.55 -55.19 22.38
CA LEU A 28 -92.01 -54.27 21.32
C LEU A 28 -93.54 -54.17 21.31
N ARG A 29 -94.26 -55.20 21.77
CA ARG A 29 -95.74 -55.24 21.81
C ARG A 29 -96.34 -54.70 23.10
N GLY A 30 -95.56 -54.62 24.17
CA GLY A 30 -96.02 -54.11 25.45
C GLY A 30 -97.07 -55.02 26.11
N TRP A 31 -98.03 -54.44 26.83
CA TRP A 31 -99.04 -55.21 27.57
C TRP A 31 -100.26 -55.65 26.73
N GLY A 32 -100.20 -55.56 25.41
CA GLY A 32 -101.34 -55.84 24.50
C GLY A 32 -101.96 -57.23 24.61
N ILE A 33 -101.33 -58.14 25.34
CA ILE A 33 -101.69 -59.56 25.53
C ILE A 33 -102.15 -59.90 26.96
N THR A 34 -102.19 -58.90 27.85
CA THR A 34 -102.56 -59.11 29.28
C THR A 34 -103.98 -59.63 29.46
N PHE A 35 -104.92 -59.27 28.56
CA PHE A 35 -106.32 -59.69 28.67
C PHE A 35 -106.53 -61.21 28.58
N GLU A 36 -105.75 -61.92 27.76
CA GLU A 36 -105.95 -63.36 27.54
C GLU A 36 -105.05 -64.23 28.44
N GLN A 37 -103.88 -63.71 28.85
CA GLN A 37 -102.95 -64.47 29.69
C GLN A 37 -103.20 -64.26 31.19
N THR A 38 -103.67 -63.07 31.58
CA THR A 38 -103.76 -62.66 32.99
C THR A 38 -104.99 -61.80 33.27
N GLU A 39 -106.05 -61.96 32.48
CA GLU A 39 -107.33 -61.24 32.63
C GLU A 39 -107.21 -59.70 32.61
N GLY A 40 -106.18 -59.18 31.95
CA GLY A 40 -105.93 -57.74 31.77
C GLY A 40 -105.04 -57.13 32.85
N ILE A 41 -104.49 -57.96 33.74
CA ILE A 41 -103.66 -57.51 34.87
C ILE A 41 -102.22 -58.04 34.67
N PRO A 42 -101.25 -57.21 34.23
CA PRO A 42 -99.88 -57.67 34.10
C PRO A 42 -99.32 -58.17 35.45
N PRO A 43 -98.68 -59.35 35.51
CA PRO A 43 -98.06 -59.87 36.74
C PRO A 43 -96.96 -58.95 37.27
N MET A 44 -96.73 -58.99 38.58
CA MET A 44 -95.67 -58.23 39.25
C MET A 44 -94.27 -58.50 38.66
N GLU A 45 -94.02 -59.71 38.17
CA GLU A 45 -92.75 -60.08 37.53
C GLU A 45 -92.46 -59.26 36.26
N TRP A 46 -93.50 -58.90 35.49
CA TRP A 46 -93.36 -58.08 34.28
C TRP A 46 -93.05 -56.63 34.63
N PHE A 47 -93.67 -56.11 35.70
CA PHE A 47 -93.32 -54.81 36.25
C PHE A 47 -91.88 -54.80 36.76
N ASN A 48 -91.47 -55.81 37.52
CA ASN A 48 -90.09 -55.94 38.01
C ASN A 48 -89.08 -55.96 36.84
N PHE A 49 -89.38 -56.69 35.76
CA PHE A 49 -88.56 -56.70 34.55
C PHE A 49 -88.47 -55.32 33.90
N LEU A 50 -89.59 -54.62 33.72
CA LEU A 50 -89.63 -53.29 33.09
C LEU A 50 -88.88 -52.26 33.93
N PHE A 51 -89.12 -52.21 35.24
CA PHE A 51 -88.41 -51.30 36.16
C PHE A 51 -86.92 -51.61 36.19
N LYS A 52 -86.52 -52.89 36.27
CA LYS A 52 -85.11 -53.29 36.20
C LYS A 52 -84.46 -52.80 34.91
N ARG A 53 -85.11 -52.97 33.75
CA ARG A 53 -84.59 -52.50 32.46
C ARG A 53 -84.44 -50.98 32.42
N ILE A 54 -85.40 -50.23 32.96
CA ILE A 54 -85.31 -48.77 33.05
C ILE A 54 -84.15 -48.34 33.96
N ASP A 55 -84.01 -48.97 35.12
CA ASP A 55 -82.94 -48.67 36.08
C ASP A 55 -81.55 -49.03 35.53
N GLU A 56 -81.42 -50.16 34.81
CA GLU A 56 -80.17 -50.56 34.15
C GLU A 56 -79.79 -49.58 33.03
N ASN A 57 -80.77 -49.12 32.23
CA ASN A 57 -80.54 -48.10 31.20
C ASN A 57 -80.13 -46.75 31.82
N LEU A 58 -80.77 -46.35 32.93
CA LEU A 58 -80.41 -45.14 33.65
C LEU A 58 -79.00 -45.24 34.25
N LEU A 59 -78.65 -46.39 34.85
CA LEU A 59 -77.33 -46.65 35.40
C LEU A 59 -76.24 -46.59 34.32
N TYR A 60 -76.51 -47.12 33.11
CA TYR A 60 -75.60 -47.00 31.97
C TYR A 60 -75.27 -45.54 31.66
N HIS A 61 -76.28 -44.65 31.61
CA HIS A 61 -76.07 -43.23 31.37
C HIS A 61 -75.35 -42.53 32.52
N LEU A 62 -75.66 -42.87 33.78
CA LEU A 62 -74.98 -42.31 34.96
C LEU A 62 -73.48 -42.68 35.00
N GLN A 63 -73.11 -43.90 34.58
CA GLN A 63 -71.72 -44.35 34.55
C GLN A 63 -70.90 -43.69 33.45
N ARG A 64 -71.53 -43.32 32.33
CA ARG A 64 -70.83 -42.93 31.09
C ARG A 64 -71.01 -41.48 30.68
N GLY A 65 -72.02 -40.79 31.19
CA GLY A 65 -72.40 -39.42 30.83
C GLY A 65 -73.02 -39.29 29.44
N LEU A 66 -72.38 -39.85 28.41
CA LEU A 66 -72.83 -39.84 27.02
C LEU A 66 -73.07 -41.26 26.49
N PRO A 67 -74.11 -41.49 25.67
CA PRO A 67 -74.33 -42.79 25.04
C PRO A 67 -73.20 -43.14 24.07
N GLU A 68 -72.88 -44.44 23.97
CA GLU A 68 -72.02 -44.93 22.89
C GLU A 68 -72.71 -44.71 21.54
N TRP A 69 -71.92 -44.34 20.53
CA TRP A 69 -72.38 -44.26 19.16
C TRP A 69 -72.92 -45.63 18.71
N SER A 70 -73.99 -45.59 17.91
CA SER A 70 -74.69 -46.75 17.40
C SER A 70 -75.03 -46.59 15.93
N ALA A 71 -74.81 -47.65 15.15
CA ALA A 71 -75.14 -47.68 13.73
C ALA A 71 -76.66 -47.63 13.47
N THR A 72 -77.47 -48.06 14.44
CA THR A 72 -78.92 -48.23 14.35
C THR A 72 -79.72 -46.97 14.70
N LEU A 73 -79.12 -46.04 15.45
CA LEU A 73 -79.78 -44.81 15.89
C LEU A 73 -79.63 -43.67 14.87
N ASP A 74 -80.69 -42.87 14.77
CA ASP A 74 -80.70 -41.59 14.07
C ASP A 74 -80.26 -40.47 15.03
N TYR A 75 -79.18 -39.77 14.71
CA TYR A 75 -78.65 -38.68 15.51
C TYR A 75 -79.08 -37.33 14.93
N PRO A 76 -79.83 -36.48 15.68
CA PRO A 76 -80.10 -35.12 15.25
C PRO A 76 -78.85 -34.24 15.32
N LYS A 77 -78.87 -33.10 14.61
CA LYS A 77 -77.82 -32.08 14.71
C LYS A 77 -77.64 -31.67 16.17
N GLY A 78 -76.39 -31.66 16.64
CA GLY A 78 -76.03 -31.32 18.01
C GLY A 78 -76.06 -32.47 19.01
N ALA A 79 -76.45 -33.69 18.61
CA ALA A 79 -76.35 -34.87 19.47
C ALA A 79 -74.89 -35.15 19.91
N TYR A 80 -74.74 -35.72 21.10
CA TYR A 80 -73.44 -36.09 21.66
C TYR A 80 -73.34 -37.60 21.86
N VAL A 81 -72.20 -38.16 21.48
CA VAL A 81 -71.91 -39.60 21.63
C VAL A 81 -70.47 -39.81 22.05
N GLN A 82 -70.19 -40.96 22.62
CA GLN A 82 -68.81 -41.46 22.75
C GLN A 82 -68.53 -42.55 21.70
N HIS A 83 -67.31 -42.57 21.18
CA HIS A 83 -66.84 -43.62 20.29
C HIS A 83 -65.32 -43.78 20.46
N GLN A 84 -64.85 -45.02 20.62
CA GLN A 84 -63.43 -45.36 20.80
C GLN A 84 -62.71 -44.49 21.86
N GLY A 85 -63.36 -44.27 23.01
CA GLY A 85 -62.80 -43.51 24.13
C GLY A 85 -62.83 -41.99 23.98
N LYS A 86 -63.36 -41.44 22.87
CA LYS A 86 -63.46 -39.99 22.66
C LYS A 86 -64.94 -39.53 22.55
N THR A 87 -65.26 -38.29 22.98
CA THR A 87 -66.61 -37.67 22.89
C THR A 87 -66.86 -36.72 21.69
N TYR A 88 -67.86 -36.96 20.86
CA TYR A 88 -68.13 -36.22 19.61
C TYR A 88 -69.47 -35.48 19.67
N ARG A 89 -69.59 -34.40 18.90
CA ARG A 89 -70.84 -33.68 18.65
C ARG A 89 -71.23 -33.78 17.18
N ALA A 90 -72.48 -34.14 16.89
CA ALA A 90 -73.02 -34.17 15.54
C ALA A 90 -73.16 -32.74 14.97
N LEU A 91 -72.60 -32.49 13.79
CA LEU A 91 -72.70 -31.22 13.06
C LEU A 91 -73.99 -31.12 12.23
N MET A 92 -74.56 -32.27 11.86
CA MET A 92 -75.82 -32.40 11.11
C MET A 92 -76.52 -33.72 11.46
N GLN A 93 -77.80 -33.85 11.08
CA GLN A 93 -78.51 -35.11 11.25
C GLN A 93 -77.82 -36.22 10.46
N ASN A 94 -77.59 -37.37 11.09
CA ASN A 94 -76.93 -38.50 10.44
C ASN A 94 -77.32 -39.84 11.09
N LYS A 95 -77.17 -40.92 10.31
CA LYS A 95 -77.37 -42.32 10.72
C LYS A 95 -76.22 -43.15 10.17
N ASN A 96 -75.82 -44.19 10.90
CA ASN A 96 -74.80 -45.16 10.47
C ASN A 96 -73.51 -44.52 9.94
N SER A 97 -73.09 -43.39 10.53
CA SER A 97 -71.85 -42.70 10.20
C SER A 97 -70.98 -42.63 11.46
N PRO A 98 -69.99 -43.53 11.64
CA PRO A 98 -69.18 -43.58 12.85
C PRO A 98 -68.26 -42.36 12.96
N PRO A 99 -68.09 -41.80 14.17
CA PRO A 99 -67.14 -40.72 14.40
C PRO A 99 -65.73 -41.28 14.66
N ASN A 100 -64.86 -41.44 13.66
CA ASN A 100 -63.41 -41.65 13.86
C ASN A 100 -62.53 -41.53 12.58
N THR A 101 -62.62 -40.41 11.89
CA THR A 101 -61.53 -39.92 11.03
C THR A 101 -61.56 -38.42 11.15
N ALA A 102 -60.44 -37.79 11.53
CA ALA A 102 -60.34 -36.38 11.92
C ALA A 102 -61.41 -35.47 11.27
N ASP A 103 -62.38 -35.04 12.11
CA ASP A 103 -63.51 -34.15 11.83
C ASP A 103 -64.21 -34.30 10.47
N THR A 104 -64.88 -35.43 10.26
CA THR A 104 -65.89 -35.57 9.19
C THR A 104 -66.90 -34.41 9.20
N ASP A 105 -67.45 -34.02 8.05
CA ASP A 105 -68.51 -33.00 7.93
C ASP A 105 -69.73 -33.23 8.86
N LYS A 106 -69.87 -34.45 9.40
CA LYS A 106 -70.98 -34.89 10.26
C LYS A 106 -70.67 -34.88 11.75
N TRP A 107 -69.41 -34.96 12.15
CA TRP A 107 -69.01 -35.09 13.56
C TRP A 107 -67.78 -34.25 13.87
N LYS A 108 -67.85 -33.51 14.97
CA LYS A 108 -66.73 -32.72 15.49
C LYS A 108 -66.26 -33.26 16.83
N ARG A 109 -64.94 -33.32 17.04
CA ARG A 109 -64.34 -33.58 18.37
C ARG A 109 -64.82 -32.55 19.39
N TRP A 110 -65.40 -33.03 20.50
CA TRP A 110 -65.92 -32.16 21.56
C TRP A 110 -64.88 -31.86 22.65
N ALA A 111 -64.05 -32.84 23.00
CA ALA A 111 -63.01 -32.70 24.01
C ALA A 111 -61.72 -33.38 23.53
N ILE A 112 -60.58 -32.75 23.84
CA ILE A 112 -59.21 -33.22 23.61
C ILE A 112 -58.47 -33.29 24.96
N ASP A 113 -57.45 -34.12 25.07
CA ASP A 113 -56.63 -34.22 26.28
C ASP A 113 -55.38 -33.33 26.24
N LEU A 114 -54.64 -33.28 27.37
CA LEU A 114 -53.45 -32.44 27.52
C LEU A 114 -52.26 -32.95 26.70
N ASP A 115 -52.17 -34.26 26.45
CA ASP A 115 -51.08 -34.86 25.69
C ASP A 115 -51.20 -34.51 24.21
N GLU A 116 -52.44 -34.53 23.67
CA GLU A 116 -52.77 -34.06 22.32
C GLU A 116 -52.42 -32.56 22.14
N ILE A 117 -52.57 -31.72 23.17
CA ILE A 117 -52.17 -30.30 23.13
C ILE A 117 -50.64 -30.15 23.12
N ASN A 118 -49.94 -30.95 23.94
CA ASN A 118 -48.50 -30.85 24.10
C ASN A 118 -47.73 -31.21 22.82
N GLU A 119 -48.23 -32.13 22.01
CA GLU A 119 -47.62 -32.48 20.72
C GLU A 119 -47.65 -31.31 19.73
N PHE A 120 -48.74 -30.53 19.70
CA PHE A 120 -48.88 -29.36 18.82
C PHE A 120 -47.93 -28.20 19.17
N ILE A 121 -47.50 -28.11 20.44
CA ILE A 121 -46.65 -27.01 20.94
C ILE A 121 -45.15 -27.24 20.66
N ARG A 122 -44.70 -28.49 20.47
CA ARG A 122 -43.26 -28.83 20.36
C ARG A 122 -42.55 -28.19 19.17
N THR A 123 -43.25 -27.77 18.12
CA THR A 123 -42.70 -27.17 16.89
C THR A 123 -42.32 -25.68 17.02
N ASN A 124 -42.35 -25.09 18.23
CA ASN A 124 -42.06 -23.67 18.46
C ASN A 124 -41.15 -23.43 19.69
N GLN A 125 -40.10 -24.24 19.86
CA GLN A 125 -39.18 -24.05 20.99
C GLN A 125 -38.36 -22.76 20.84
N LYS A 126 -38.33 -21.95 21.90
CA LYS A 126 -37.60 -20.68 21.92
C LYS A 126 -36.12 -20.93 22.22
N SER A 127 -35.22 -20.37 21.41
CA SER A 127 -33.77 -20.45 21.61
C SER A 127 -33.16 -19.07 21.77
N SER A 128 -32.24 -18.94 22.74
CA SER A 128 -31.44 -17.72 22.94
C SER A 128 -30.02 -17.81 22.35
N ALA A 129 -29.71 -18.87 21.61
CA ALA A 129 -28.42 -18.99 20.93
C ALA A 129 -28.32 -17.99 19.77
N THR A 130 -27.18 -17.28 19.66
CA THR A 130 -26.91 -16.30 18.60
C THR A 130 -26.29 -16.91 17.34
N ASN A 131 -26.17 -18.23 17.29
CA ASN A 131 -25.52 -19.00 16.23
C ASN A 131 -26.19 -20.38 16.01
N SER A 132 -27.49 -20.49 16.30
CA SER A 132 -28.23 -21.74 16.11
C SER A 132 -28.39 -22.07 14.63
N GLU A 133 -28.15 -23.32 14.25
CA GLU A 133 -28.43 -23.87 12.92
C GLU A 133 -29.77 -24.64 12.88
N SER A 134 -30.51 -24.70 14.00
CA SER A 134 -31.76 -25.45 14.11
C SER A 134 -32.93 -24.76 13.39
N GLU A 135 -33.59 -25.46 12.47
CA GLU A 135 -34.82 -25.01 11.81
C GLU A 135 -36.07 -25.12 12.70
N ASP A 136 -36.02 -25.98 13.73
CA ASP A 136 -37.15 -26.27 14.64
C ASP A 136 -37.29 -25.28 15.82
N THR A 137 -36.48 -24.22 15.85
CA THR A 137 -36.46 -23.26 16.97
C THR A 137 -36.65 -21.83 16.51
N VAL A 138 -37.31 -21.01 17.33
CA VAL A 138 -37.51 -19.58 17.08
C VAL A 138 -36.57 -18.75 17.96
N ALA A 139 -35.94 -17.73 17.37
CA ALA A 139 -35.04 -16.84 18.10
C ALA A 139 -35.80 -16.02 19.16
N THR A 140 -35.24 -15.90 20.37
CA THR A 140 -35.75 -14.98 21.38
C THR A 140 -35.36 -13.53 21.07
N SER A 141 -36.12 -12.58 21.60
CA SER A 141 -35.75 -11.15 21.54
C SER A 141 -34.36 -10.88 22.14
N LYS A 142 -33.93 -11.68 23.14
CA LYS A 142 -32.58 -11.64 23.68
C LYS A 142 -31.53 -12.10 22.67
N ALA A 143 -31.73 -13.21 21.97
CA ALA A 143 -30.80 -13.63 20.90
C ALA A 143 -30.68 -12.55 19.83
N VAL A 144 -31.80 -11.94 19.42
CA VAL A 144 -31.79 -10.83 18.44
C VAL A 144 -31.06 -9.61 18.99
N TYR A 145 -31.26 -9.27 20.26
CA TYR A 145 -30.56 -8.16 20.93
C TYR A 145 -29.05 -8.41 21.02
N ASP A 146 -28.64 -9.59 21.48
CA ASP A 146 -27.22 -9.95 21.63
C ASP A 146 -26.52 -10.00 20.25
N LEU A 147 -27.20 -10.50 19.22
CA LEU A 147 -26.71 -10.50 17.83
C LEU A 147 -26.64 -9.08 17.23
N ASN A 148 -27.51 -8.18 17.66
CA ASN A 148 -27.40 -6.74 17.36
C ASN A 148 -26.23 -6.08 18.10
N GLY A 149 -25.92 -6.50 19.33
CA GLY A 149 -24.77 -6.00 20.10
C GLY A 149 -23.41 -6.42 19.54
N ILE A 150 -23.35 -7.50 18.76
CA ILE A 150 -22.12 -8.01 18.11
C ILE A 150 -21.82 -7.28 16.78
N LYS A 151 -22.75 -6.49 16.22
CA LYS A 151 -22.54 -5.77 14.95
C LYS A 151 -21.92 -4.39 15.19
N LEU A 152 -20.77 -4.17 14.55
CA LEU A 152 -20.30 -2.90 13.96
C LEU A 152 -21.26 -1.73 14.23
N ASP A 153 -20.83 -0.72 15.00
CA ASP A 153 -21.61 0.50 15.23
C ASP A 153 -22.17 1.00 13.89
N LYS A 154 -23.47 0.84 13.67
CA LYS A 154 -24.16 1.39 12.50
C LYS A 154 -24.78 2.70 12.93
N VAL A 155 -24.23 3.82 12.46
CA VAL A 155 -24.91 5.11 12.46
C VAL A 155 -25.34 5.38 11.02
N GLY A 156 -26.63 5.43 10.74
CA GLY A 156 -27.13 5.77 9.39
C GLY A 156 -27.00 4.68 8.31
N GLY A 157 -26.76 3.42 8.67
CA GLY A 157 -26.77 2.30 7.71
C GLY A 157 -25.43 1.94 7.08
N GLU A 158 -24.37 2.71 7.36
CA GLU A 158 -23.00 2.37 6.97
C GLU A 158 -22.31 1.51 8.04
N ALA A 159 -21.52 0.52 7.61
CA ALA A 159 -20.74 -0.32 8.52
C ALA A 159 -19.42 0.37 8.88
N PHE A 160 -19.29 0.85 10.12
CA PHE A 160 -18.04 1.46 10.58
C PHE A 160 -17.09 0.41 11.16
N LEU A 161 -15.90 0.30 10.59
CA LEU A 161 -14.83 -0.52 11.15
C LEU A 161 -14.22 0.21 12.35
N LYS A 162 -14.50 -0.27 13.57
CA LYS A 162 -13.82 0.22 14.77
C LYS A 162 -12.40 -0.33 14.83
N THR A 163 -11.47 0.56 15.11
CA THR A 163 -10.09 0.23 15.46
C THR A 163 -10.01 -0.31 16.89
N ILE A 164 -9.22 -1.36 17.07
CA ILE A 164 -8.95 -2.00 18.36
C ILE A 164 -8.05 -1.07 19.18
N ASP A 165 -8.52 -0.70 20.37
CA ASP A 165 -7.74 0.05 21.34
C ASP A 165 -6.53 -0.77 21.79
N TYR A 166 -5.38 -0.12 21.98
CA TYR A 166 -4.13 -0.77 22.41
C TYR A 166 -4.26 -1.54 23.72
N THR A 167 -5.10 -1.06 24.64
CA THR A 167 -5.42 -1.73 25.91
C THR A 167 -6.13 -3.07 25.72
N LYS A 168 -6.72 -3.29 24.54
CA LYS A 168 -7.47 -4.50 24.16
C LYS A 168 -6.76 -5.32 23.09
N ALA A 169 -5.54 -4.94 22.71
CA ALA A 169 -4.84 -5.54 21.58
C ALA A 169 -4.31 -6.96 21.85
N ASN A 170 -4.34 -7.44 23.10
CA ASN A 170 -3.84 -8.76 23.52
C ASN A 170 -2.47 -9.11 22.91
N GLY A 171 -1.50 -8.20 22.99
CA GLY A 171 -0.17 -8.41 22.41
C GLY A 171 -0.10 -8.43 20.88
N TYR A 172 -1.16 -7.97 20.19
CA TYR A 172 -1.27 -7.93 18.73
C TYR A 172 -1.27 -9.32 18.08
N THR A 173 -1.85 -10.34 18.73
CA THR A 173 -1.89 -11.72 18.22
C THR A 173 -2.90 -11.95 17.10
N TYR A 174 -3.66 -10.93 16.70
CA TYR A 174 -4.67 -11.03 15.64
C TYR A 174 -4.46 -9.97 14.56
N SER A 175 -4.82 -10.29 13.32
CA SER A 175 -4.85 -9.30 12.24
C SER A 175 -5.97 -8.28 12.48
N GLY A 176 -5.70 -7.00 12.19
CA GLY A 176 -6.70 -5.95 12.38
C GLY A 176 -6.16 -4.53 12.30
N PHE A 177 -7.06 -3.57 12.53
CA PHE A 177 -6.74 -2.15 12.63
C PHE A 177 -6.65 -1.77 14.10
N TYR A 178 -5.43 -1.46 14.56
CA TYR A 178 -5.15 -1.10 15.94
C TYR A 178 -4.88 0.40 16.06
N ARG A 179 -5.19 0.99 17.23
CA ARG A 179 -4.79 2.35 17.61
C ARG A 179 -3.86 2.33 18.82
N PRO A 180 -2.55 2.09 18.62
CA PRO A 180 -1.56 2.23 19.68
C PRO A 180 -1.47 3.63 20.29
N ASN A 181 -1.87 4.69 19.56
CA ASN A 181 -1.86 6.07 20.06
C ASN A 181 -0.47 6.51 20.60
N GLY A 182 0.62 6.01 20.01
CA GLY A 182 1.99 6.31 20.45
C GLY A 182 2.50 5.50 21.63
N ASP A 183 1.77 4.47 22.08
CA ASP A 183 2.19 3.58 23.17
C ASP A 183 3.41 2.70 22.77
N ARG A 184 3.89 1.89 23.72
CA ARG A 184 5.07 1.03 23.54
C ARG A 184 4.71 -0.43 23.79
N LEU A 185 5.28 -1.32 22.97
CA LEU A 185 5.26 -2.76 23.20
C LEU A 185 6.70 -3.22 23.44
N ASN A 186 6.94 -3.93 24.55
CA ASN A 186 8.29 -4.36 24.95
C ASN A 186 9.31 -3.20 24.95
N ASN A 187 8.93 -2.04 25.47
CA ASN A 187 9.69 -0.78 25.46
C ASN A 187 10.04 -0.21 24.08
N LEU A 188 9.50 -0.74 22.99
CA LEU A 188 9.69 -0.23 21.64
C LEU A 188 8.45 0.55 21.17
N PRO A 189 8.62 1.63 20.40
CA PRO A 189 7.51 2.52 20.07
C PRO A 189 6.58 1.93 19.02
N LEU A 190 5.27 2.07 19.25
CA LEU A 190 4.22 1.87 18.27
C LEU A 190 3.72 3.24 17.78
N ASN A 191 3.21 3.30 16.55
CA ASN A 191 2.69 4.56 16.00
C ASN A 191 1.25 4.84 16.39
N GLY A 192 0.69 5.96 15.91
CA GLY A 192 -0.71 6.31 16.15
C GLY A 192 -1.67 5.20 15.74
N LEU A 193 -1.86 5.00 14.43
CA LEU A 193 -2.79 4.03 13.83
C LEU A 193 -1.98 2.93 13.15
N MET A 194 -2.40 1.68 13.24
CA MET A 194 -1.66 0.52 12.71
C MET A 194 -2.61 -0.43 11.98
N MET A 195 -2.29 -0.75 10.73
CA MET A 195 -2.81 -1.95 10.05
C MET A 195 -1.84 -3.09 10.33
N HIS A 196 -2.30 -4.12 11.05
CA HIS A 196 -1.47 -5.23 11.52
C HIS A 196 -1.94 -6.54 10.91
N ILE A 197 -1.00 -7.34 10.41
CA ILE A 197 -1.24 -8.63 9.79
C ILE A 197 -0.38 -9.68 10.48
N THR A 198 -1.04 -10.68 11.05
CA THR A 198 -0.43 -11.87 11.66
C THR A 198 -0.19 -12.95 10.61
N HIS A 199 0.77 -13.82 10.89
CA HIS A 199 1.09 -14.93 9.98
C HIS A 199 0.06 -16.05 10.09
N PRO A 200 -0.45 -16.64 8.98
CA PRO A 200 -1.57 -17.58 8.99
C PRO A 200 -1.29 -18.91 9.73
N HIS A 201 -0.02 -19.25 9.92
CA HIS A 201 0.40 -20.51 10.58
C HIS A 201 0.80 -20.36 12.04
N TYR A 202 0.75 -19.15 12.63
CA TYR A 202 1.11 -18.93 14.02
C TYR A 202 -0.07 -18.36 14.79
N SER A 203 -0.29 -18.83 16.01
CA SER A 203 -1.28 -18.31 16.95
C SER A 203 -0.79 -17.10 17.75
N THR A 204 0.50 -16.75 17.61
CA THR A 204 1.12 -15.56 18.18
C THR A 204 1.36 -14.51 17.09
N ASN A 205 1.90 -13.36 17.47
CA ASN A 205 2.37 -12.31 16.56
C ASN A 205 3.72 -12.63 15.88
N ALA A 206 4.18 -13.89 15.93
CA ALA A 206 5.40 -14.32 15.22
C ALA A 206 5.33 -13.97 13.73
N HIS A 207 6.41 -13.38 13.22
CA HIS A 207 6.56 -12.91 11.84
C HIS A 207 5.53 -11.86 11.39
N ALA A 208 4.72 -11.33 12.29
CA ALA A 208 3.71 -10.33 11.95
C ALA A 208 4.33 -9.05 11.38
N ARG A 209 3.53 -8.31 10.63
CA ARG A 209 3.91 -7.04 9.99
C ARG A 209 2.82 -6.01 10.18
N GLY A 210 3.22 -4.74 10.12
CA GLY A 210 2.24 -3.68 10.03
C GLY A 210 2.74 -2.46 9.28
N ILE A 211 1.78 -1.67 8.85
CA ILE A 211 1.97 -0.31 8.36
C ILE A 211 1.21 0.62 9.29
N CYS A 212 1.86 1.71 9.67
CA CYS A 212 1.36 2.61 10.69
C CYS A 212 1.34 4.05 10.17
N PHE A 213 0.36 4.80 10.62
CA PHE A 213 0.17 6.21 10.31
C PHE A 213 0.30 7.00 11.60
N ALA A 214 1.08 8.07 11.55
CA ALA A 214 0.94 9.13 12.52
C ALA A 214 -0.47 9.73 12.42
N TYR A 215 -1.01 10.21 13.54
CA TYR A 215 -2.25 10.96 13.56
C TYR A 215 -2.27 11.89 14.78
N GLY A 216 -3.19 12.86 14.78
CA GLY A 216 -3.43 13.77 15.88
C GLY A 216 -2.88 15.18 15.63
N SER A 217 -3.01 16.06 16.64
CA SER A 217 -2.60 17.47 16.59
C SER A 217 -1.10 17.68 16.85
N LEU A 218 -0.26 16.68 16.53
CA LEU A 218 1.19 16.78 16.68
C LEU A 218 1.71 17.99 15.89
N THR A 219 2.61 18.76 16.49
CA THR A 219 3.11 20.00 15.91
C THR A 219 4.08 19.71 14.75
N GLY A 220 3.95 20.46 13.65
CA GLY A 220 4.74 20.25 12.43
C GLY A 220 4.24 19.11 11.55
N ASN A 221 5.03 18.69 10.55
CA ASN A 221 4.62 17.70 9.54
C ASN A 221 4.64 16.24 10.04
N THR A 222 4.87 16.00 11.33
CA THR A 222 4.96 14.65 11.92
C THR A 222 3.61 13.93 11.98
N ALA A 223 2.50 14.65 11.89
CA ALA A 223 1.15 14.08 11.81
C ALA A 223 0.91 13.25 10.53
N TRP A 224 1.78 13.36 9.52
CA TRP A 224 1.63 12.72 8.21
C TRP A 224 2.67 11.64 7.92
N ASP A 225 3.48 11.27 8.92
CA ASP A 225 4.50 10.24 8.76
C ASP A 225 3.88 8.84 8.63
N ILE A 226 4.46 8.02 7.74
CA ILE A 226 4.11 6.60 7.59
C ILE A 226 5.27 5.74 8.08
N PHE A 227 4.97 4.66 8.80
CA PHE A 227 5.93 3.74 9.39
C PHE A 227 5.60 2.30 9.02
N THR A 228 6.61 1.44 9.02
CA THR A 228 6.45 -0.02 9.04
C THR A 228 6.85 -0.56 10.39
N THR A 229 6.29 -1.69 10.78
CA THR A 229 6.60 -2.38 12.04
C THR A 229 6.68 -3.87 11.78
N ALA A 230 7.51 -4.55 12.55
CA ALA A 230 7.80 -5.96 12.35
C ALA A 230 7.90 -6.71 13.68
N PHE A 231 7.66 -8.01 13.61
CA PHE A 231 7.86 -8.96 14.69
C PHE A 231 8.83 -10.05 14.25
N ASP A 232 9.63 -10.54 15.20
CA ASP A 232 10.57 -11.65 14.98
C ASP A 232 9.86 -13.02 14.97
N ALA A 233 10.64 -14.10 14.86
CA ALA A 233 10.11 -15.46 14.85
C ALA A 233 9.48 -15.90 16.18
N ASN A 234 9.78 -15.21 17.29
CA ASN A 234 9.26 -15.50 18.62
C ASN A 234 8.06 -14.61 18.96
N GLY A 235 7.68 -13.67 18.10
CA GLY A 235 6.62 -12.71 18.37
C GLY A 235 7.05 -11.48 19.14
N ASN A 236 8.36 -11.20 19.24
CA ASN A 236 8.82 -9.96 19.83
C ASN A 236 8.70 -8.82 18.82
N HIS A 237 8.17 -7.69 19.27
CA HIS A 237 8.16 -6.47 18.48
C HIS A 237 9.58 -6.00 18.20
N LEU A 238 9.88 -5.66 16.95
CA LEU A 238 11.19 -5.17 16.51
C LEU A 238 11.25 -3.64 16.42
N GLY A 239 10.20 -2.95 16.87
CA GLY A 239 10.04 -1.51 16.72
C GLY A 239 9.48 -1.12 15.35
N GLN A 240 9.61 0.16 15.03
CA GLN A 240 9.08 0.76 13.81
C GLN A 240 10.16 1.47 13.00
N LYS A 241 10.00 1.49 11.67
CA LYS A 241 10.85 2.24 10.72
C LYS A 241 9.99 3.21 9.93
N ARG A 242 10.37 4.49 9.94
CA ARG A 242 9.72 5.53 9.14
C ARG A 242 10.00 5.30 7.65
N ILE A 243 8.96 5.33 6.82
CA ILE A 243 9.05 5.10 5.36
C ILE A 243 8.55 6.28 4.52
N MET A 244 7.86 7.27 5.11
CA MET A 244 7.44 8.50 4.42
C MET A 244 7.25 9.66 5.41
N THR A 245 7.54 10.89 4.96
CA THR A 245 7.20 12.17 5.61
C THR A 245 6.67 13.13 4.55
N GLU A 246 5.60 13.90 4.82
CA GLU A 246 5.06 14.88 3.85
C GLU A 246 5.93 16.15 3.67
N LEU A 247 7.07 16.27 4.37
CA LEU A 247 8.17 17.14 3.94
C LEU A 247 8.85 16.55 2.69
N GLY A 248 8.14 16.55 1.56
CA GLY A 248 8.69 16.43 0.20
C GLY A 248 9.64 15.26 -0.05
N GLY A 249 9.29 14.02 0.33
CA GLY A 249 9.99 12.84 -0.17
C GLY A 249 11.45 12.72 0.25
N THR A 250 11.79 13.13 1.47
CA THR A 250 13.15 12.93 2.01
C THR A 250 13.38 11.45 2.34
N PHE A 251 13.91 10.68 1.40
CA PHE A 251 14.41 9.34 1.65
C PHE A 251 15.72 9.43 2.45
N THR A 252 15.73 8.92 3.68
CA THR A 252 16.94 8.84 4.50
C THR A 252 17.50 7.41 4.39
N GLY A 253 18.56 7.22 3.61
CA GLY A 253 19.21 5.92 3.43
C GLY A 253 19.84 5.74 2.05
N ASN A 254 20.33 4.52 1.79
CA ASN A 254 20.82 4.14 0.48
C ASN A 254 19.64 3.85 -0.46
N VAL A 255 19.71 4.36 -1.70
CA VAL A 255 18.75 4.03 -2.76
C VAL A 255 19.45 3.10 -3.76
N THR A 256 18.86 1.92 -3.99
CA THR A 256 19.30 0.98 -5.03
C THR A 256 18.16 0.81 -6.02
N ALA A 257 18.32 1.37 -7.21
CA ALA A 257 17.32 1.31 -8.27
C ALA A 257 18.02 1.16 -9.63
N PRO A 258 17.43 0.41 -10.60
CA PRO A 258 18.01 0.26 -11.93
C PRO A 258 18.03 1.59 -12.71
N ASN A 259 17.05 2.46 -12.47
CA ASN A 259 16.95 3.79 -13.06
C ASN A 259 16.54 4.81 -11.99
N LEU A 260 17.22 5.95 -11.95
CA LEU A 260 16.87 7.08 -11.07
C LEU A 260 16.87 8.38 -11.90
N THR A 261 15.74 9.08 -11.93
CA THR A 261 15.58 10.33 -12.67
C THR A 261 15.28 11.46 -11.69
N ALA A 262 16.06 12.54 -11.75
CA ALA A 262 15.78 13.79 -11.03
C ALA A 262 15.32 14.85 -12.03
N THR A 263 14.14 15.45 -11.81
CA THR A 263 13.58 16.52 -12.66
C THR A 263 14.00 17.93 -12.22
N GLY A 264 14.67 18.03 -11.07
CA GLY A 264 15.15 19.29 -10.49
C GLY A 264 16.64 19.23 -10.13
N LEU A 265 17.04 20.12 -9.21
CA LEU A 265 18.42 20.22 -8.73
C LEU A 265 18.84 18.98 -7.93
N ILE A 266 20.01 18.42 -8.26
CA ILE A 266 20.70 17.45 -7.40
C ILE A 266 21.72 18.20 -6.55
N ASN A 267 21.43 18.39 -5.26
CA ASN A 267 22.35 19.03 -4.32
C ASN A 267 23.17 17.98 -3.56
N ILE A 268 24.48 17.95 -3.75
CA ILE A 268 25.40 16.98 -3.11
C ILE A 268 26.19 17.69 -2.02
N THR A 269 25.80 17.47 -0.76
CA THR A 269 26.47 18.05 0.41
C THR A 269 27.47 17.06 1.02
N GLY A 270 28.63 17.56 1.45
CA GLY A 270 29.64 16.73 2.12
C GLY A 270 30.98 17.43 2.30
N ASN A 271 31.82 16.90 3.20
CA ASN A 271 33.15 17.44 3.49
C ASN A 271 34.29 16.50 3.03
N ARG A 272 34.05 15.70 1.99
CA ARG A 272 35.03 14.82 1.35
C ARG A 272 35.38 15.34 -0.04
N TRP A 273 36.49 14.91 -0.62
CA TRP A 273 36.79 15.24 -2.03
C TRP A 273 35.77 14.61 -2.98
N GLU A 274 35.47 13.33 -2.80
CA GLU A 274 34.55 12.58 -3.65
C GLU A 274 33.09 13.04 -3.49
N ARG A 275 32.43 13.32 -4.62
CA ARG A 275 31.02 13.71 -4.70
C ARG A 275 30.15 12.71 -5.43
N VAL A 276 30.65 12.18 -6.56
CA VAL A 276 29.95 11.20 -7.40
C VAL A 276 30.95 10.12 -7.83
N ARG A 277 30.51 8.86 -7.85
CA ARG A 277 31.29 7.71 -8.31
C ARG A 277 30.49 6.86 -9.29
N ALA A 278 31.14 6.41 -10.36
CA ALA A 278 30.65 5.38 -11.26
C ALA A 278 31.61 4.17 -11.21
N THR A 279 31.18 3.10 -10.54
CA THR A 279 31.95 1.85 -10.43
C THR A 279 31.65 0.92 -11.61
N LEU A 280 32.69 0.36 -12.20
CA LEU A 280 32.62 -0.55 -13.32
C LEU A 280 32.63 -2.03 -12.84
N PRO A 281 32.16 -2.98 -13.68
CA PRO A 281 32.15 -4.41 -13.34
C PRO A 281 33.54 -4.99 -13.03
N ASP A 282 34.60 -4.40 -13.56
CA ASP A 282 35.99 -4.82 -13.33
C ASP A 282 36.56 -4.35 -11.97
N GLY A 283 35.78 -3.60 -11.20
CA GLY A 283 36.19 -3.03 -9.91
C GLY A 283 36.87 -1.67 -10.00
N GLY A 284 37.19 -1.18 -11.20
CA GLY A 284 37.62 0.19 -11.43
C GLY A 284 36.47 1.19 -11.23
N TYR A 285 36.80 2.47 -11.07
CA TYR A 285 35.76 3.50 -10.98
C TYR A 285 36.23 4.88 -11.44
N TRP A 286 35.29 5.62 -12.02
CA TRP A 286 35.40 7.07 -12.18
C TRP A 286 34.82 7.78 -10.97
N ARG A 287 35.43 8.89 -10.58
CA ARG A 287 34.81 9.80 -9.62
C ARG A 287 35.01 11.26 -9.98
N TRP A 288 34.00 12.05 -9.65
CA TRP A 288 34.08 13.50 -9.62
C TRP A 288 34.44 13.96 -8.22
N GLU A 289 35.49 14.77 -8.14
CA GLU A 289 36.00 15.31 -6.90
C GLU A 289 35.90 16.84 -6.90
N VAL A 290 35.51 17.42 -5.77
CA VAL A 290 35.51 18.87 -5.53
C VAL A 290 36.23 19.13 -4.22
N ASN A 291 37.12 20.11 -4.19
CA ASN A 291 37.89 20.44 -3.00
C ASN A 291 36.92 20.86 -1.87
N PRO A 292 36.88 20.16 -0.71
CA PRO A 292 36.02 20.56 0.39
C PRO A 292 36.36 21.97 0.93
N ALA A 293 37.60 22.45 0.73
CA ALA A 293 38.04 23.79 1.08
C ALA A 293 37.88 24.81 -0.07
N SER A 294 36.89 24.60 -0.97
CA SER A 294 36.69 25.47 -2.15
C SER A 294 36.40 26.94 -1.84
N LYS A 295 36.09 27.30 -0.59
CA LYS A 295 36.02 28.70 -0.14
C LYS A 295 37.33 29.44 -0.45
N ASP A 296 38.46 28.79 -0.18
CA ASP A 296 39.79 29.39 -0.33
C ASP A 296 40.54 28.83 -1.54
N ASP A 297 40.16 27.65 -2.02
CA ASP A 297 40.85 26.94 -3.09
C ASP A 297 39.88 26.14 -3.97
N PRO A 298 39.08 26.83 -4.81
CA PRO A 298 38.08 26.24 -5.67
C PRO A 298 38.74 25.38 -6.76
N ARG A 299 38.68 24.06 -6.59
CA ARG A 299 39.23 23.06 -7.51
C ARG A 299 38.26 21.90 -7.64
N PHE A 300 38.22 21.31 -8.83
CA PHE A 300 37.55 20.04 -9.07
C PHE A 300 38.39 19.16 -9.99
N ASN A 301 38.21 17.85 -9.90
CA ASN A 301 38.93 16.88 -10.72
C ASN A 301 37.99 15.78 -11.21
N PHE A 302 38.34 15.18 -12.34
CA PHE A 302 37.89 13.83 -12.68
C PHE A 302 39.04 12.86 -12.47
N MET A 303 38.77 11.77 -11.75
CA MET A 303 39.76 10.76 -11.44
C MET A 303 39.24 9.40 -11.84
N TYR A 304 40.11 8.60 -12.46
CA TYR A 304 39.88 7.18 -12.69
C TYR A 304 40.81 6.35 -11.80
N ARG A 305 40.24 5.40 -11.06
CA ARG A 305 40.99 4.40 -10.28
C ARG A 305 40.81 3.03 -10.91
N PHE A 306 41.93 2.40 -11.20
CA PHE A 306 41.99 1.04 -11.70
C PHE A 306 41.77 0.03 -10.56
N ALA A 307 41.31 -1.18 -10.90
CA ALA A 307 41.14 -2.27 -9.94
C ALA A 307 42.45 -2.66 -9.23
N ASN A 308 43.60 -2.48 -9.89
CA ASN A 308 44.93 -2.71 -9.31
C ASN A 308 45.37 -1.60 -8.32
N GLY A 309 44.57 -0.54 -8.16
CA GLY A 309 44.85 0.58 -7.27
C GLY A 309 45.47 1.80 -7.94
N ASP A 310 45.95 1.70 -9.18
CA ASP A 310 46.52 2.83 -9.91
C ASP A 310 45.49 3.94 -10.12
N THR A 311 45.96 5.18 -10.26
CA THR A 311 45.09 6.34 -10.44
C THR A 311 45.57 7.21 -11.60
N ARG A 312 44.61 7.80 -12.33
CA ARG A 312 44.85 8.85 -13.32
C ARG A 312 43.92 10.02 -13.04
N TYR A 313 44.47 11.23 -13.17
CA TYR A 313 43.74 12.46 -12.93
C TYR A 313 43.62 13.26 -14.21
N VAL A 314 42.42 13.77 -14.46
CA VAL A 314 42.21 14.99 -15.20
C VAL A 314 42.08 16.08 -14.13
N ALA A 315 43.23 16.66 -13.76
CA ALA A 315 43.32 17.65 -12.71
C ALA A 315 43.15 19.05 -13.28
N PHE A 316 42.36 19.88 -12.62
CA PHE A 316 42.11 21.26 -13.02
C PHE A 316 42.88 22.20 -12.07
N PRO A 317 43.53 23.27 -12.58
CA PRO A 317 44.02 24.36 -11.75
C PRO A 317 42.90 25.01 -10.93
N ARG A 318 43.30 25.91 -10.02
CA ARG A 318 42.36 26.71 -9.24
C ARG A 318 41.47 27.54 -10.16
N VAL A 319 40.17 27.56 -9.89
CA VAL A 319 39.17 28.36 -10.62
C VAL A 319 39.00 29.70 -9.91
N ASP A 320 39.91 30.64 -10.15
CA ASP A 320 39.95 31.95 -9.49
C ASP A 320 39.56 33.13 -10.40
N LYS A 321 39.36 32.89 -11.71
CA LYS A 321 38.99 33.90 -12.71
C LYS A 321 37.82 33.42 -13.57
N ASN A 322 37.03 34.38 -14.07
CA ASN A 322 36.01 34.11 -15.09
C ASN A 322 36.69 34.05 -16.46
N GLU A 323 36.69 32.88 -17.08
CA GLU A 323 37.25 32.66 -18.42
C GLU A 323 36.19 32.10 -19.37
N THR A 324 36.23 32.51 -20.64
CA THR A 324 35.29 32.05 -21.68
C THR A 324 35.57 30.61 -22.11
N VAL A 325 36.84 30.20 -22.04
CA VAL A 325 37.31 28.84 -22.29
C VAL A 325 38.15 28.43 -21.09
N ALA A 326 38.05 27.16 -20.68
CA ALA A 326 38.88 26.65 -19.60
C ALA A 326 40.37 26.92 -19.88
N TYR A 327 41.04 27.54 -18.92
CA TYR A 327 42.48 27.76 -18.88
C TYR A 327 43.02 28.78 -19.88
N GLN A 328 42.20 29.68 -20.43
CA GLN A 328 42.68 30.66 -21.41
C GLN A 328 43.84 31.51 -20.85
N GLY A 329 43.66 32.12 -19.68
CA GLY A 329 44.69 32.98 -19.09
C GLY A 329 45.93 32.17 -18.67
N TRP A 330 45.73 30.97 -18.14
CA TRP A 330 46.85 30.09 -17.78
C TRP A 330 47.66 29.64 -19.00
N VAL A 331 46.99 29.27 -20.10
CA VAL A 331 47.64 28.88 -21.37
C VAL A 331 48.37 30.08 -21.96
N ASP A 332 47.75 31.26 -21.98
CA ASP A 332 48.36 32.49 -22.51
C ASP A 332 49.62 32.89 -21.71
N GLU A 333 49.57 32.82 -20.38
CA GLU A 333 50.73 33.06 -19.51
C GLU A 333 51.85 32.05 -19.79
N LYS A 334 51.51 30.78 -20.00
CA LYS A 334 52.49 29.76 -20.37
C LYS A 334 53.11 30.02 -21.74
N ILE A 335 52.31 30.37 -22.75
CA ILE A 335 52.81 30.74 -24.08
C ILE A 335 53.71 31.97 -24.02
N GLN A 336 53.36 32.99 -23.23
CA GLN A 336 54.21 34.17 -23.05
C GLN A 336 55.52 33.83 -22.35
N SER A 337 55.50 32.95 -21.34
CA SER A 337 56.71 32.52 -20.62
C SER A 337 57.71 31.75 -21.51
N LEU A 338 57.25 31.21 -22.63
CA LEU A 338 58.04 30.45 -23.58
C LEU A 338 58.92 31.35 -24.50
N ILE A 339 58.56 32.63 -24.69
CA ILE A 339 59.34 33.57 -25.51
C ILE A 339 60.10 34.53 -24.59
N THR A 340 61.43 34.43 -24.56
CA THR A 340 62.24 35.29 -23.67
C THR A 340 62.67 36.56 -24.41
N TYR A 341 62.44 37.73 -23.81
CA TYR A 341 62.99 39.01 -24.25
C TYR A 341 64.16 39.44 -23.37
N GLN A 342 65.26 39.89 -23.98
CA GLN A 342 66.41 40.45 -23.27
C GLN A 342 66.95 41.67 -24.02
N LYS A 343 67.30 42.73 -23.30
CA LYS A 343 67.99 43.91 -23.85
C LYS A 343 69.42 43.95 -23.32
N ILE A 344 70.40 44.00 -24.22
CA ILE A 344 71.83 44.08 -23.87
C ILE A 344 72.42 45.26 -24.64
N GLY A 345 72.69 46.38 -23.98
CA GLY A 345 73.13 47.61 -24.65
C GLY A 345 72.15 48.04 -25.75
N ASN A 346 72.66 48.17 -26.98
CA ASN A 346 71.86 48.51 -28.16
C ASN A 346 71.19 47.29 -28.83
N PHE A 347 71.32 46.09 -28.23
CA PHE A 347 70.67 44.88 -28.72
C PHE A 347 69.29 44.65 -28.11
N GLN A 348 68.36 44.16 -28.92
CA GLN A 348 67.13 43.50 -28.45
C GLN A 348 67.13 42.06 -28.93
N ILE A 349 66.91 41.13 -28.00
CA ILE A 349 67.05 39.70 -28.23
C ILE A 349 65.73 39.02 -27.88
N ARG A 350 65.24 38.16 -28.79
CA ARG A 350 64.09 37.29 -28.56
C ARG A 350 64.48 35.85 -28.83
N LYS A 351 64.30 34.96 -27.86
CA LYS A 351 64.50 33.51 -28.03
C LYS A 351 63.17 32.79 -27.98
N TYR A 352 63.02 31.81 -28.86
CA TYR A 352 61.84 30.97 -28.99
C TYR A 352 62.15 29.54 -28.52
N PRO A 353 61.15 28.77 -28.03
CA PRO A 353 61.33 27.41 -27.50
C PRO A 353 61.86 26.42 -28.53
N ASP A 354 61.52 26.63 -29.79
CA ASP A 354 61.95 25.82 -30.92
C ASP A 354 63.45 25.96 -31.19
N GLY A 355 64.15 26.92 -30.57
CA GLY A 355 65.58 27.21 -30.76
C GLY A 355 65.86 28.41 -31.67
N THR A 356 64.84 29.09 -32.16
CA THR A 356 64.99 30.30 -32.99
C THR A 356 65.38 31.51 -32.12
N ILE A 357 66.28 32.36 -32.62
CA ILE A 357 66.64 33.64 -31.98
C ILE A 357 66.60 34.77 -33.00
N ILE A 358 66.02 35.90 -32.58
CA ILE A 358 66.05 37.16 -33.31
C ILE A 358 66.84 38.15 -32.48
N GLN A 359 67.84 38.77 -33.09
CA GLN A 359 68.60 39.87 -32.49
C GLN A 359 68.48 41.10 -33.37
N THR A 360 68.17 42.24 -32.78
CA THR A 360 68.32 43.54 -33.45
C THR A 360 69.44 44.31 -32.82
N TYR A 361 70.16 45.08 -33.61
CA TYR A 361 71.20 46.01 -33.15
C TYR A 361 70.98 47.36 -33.81
N THR A 362 71.10 48.45 -33.05
CA THR A 362 70.94 49.81 -33.58
C THR A 362 72.18 50.63 -33.33
N ILE A 363 72.73 51.20 -34.40
CA ILE A 363 73.78 52.20 -34.36
C ILE A 363 73.15 53.55 -34.69
N ARG A 364 73.55 54.58 -33.94
CA ARG A 364 73.24 55.98 -34.25
C ARG A 364 74.54 56.74 -34.40
N GLN A 365 74.65 57.49 -35.48
CA GLN A 365 75.82 58.29 -35.79
C GLN A 365 75.42 59.54 -36.56
N ASN A 366 76.33 60.50 -36.63
CA ASN A 366 76.20 61.63 -37.54
C ASN A 366 77.01 61.31 -38.79
N ASP A 367 76.36 61.37 -39.95
CA ASP A 367 76.97 61.10 -41.27
C ASP A 367 77.31 59.62 -41.56
N LEU A 368 77.38 59.25 -42.84
CA LEU A 368 77.98 57.99 -43.32
C LEU A 368 79.31 58.31 -44.01
N TYR A 369 80.20 58.92 -43.25
CA TYR A 369 81.55 59.18 -43.71
C TYR A 369 82.42 57.95 -43.37
N GLU A 370 83.31 57.56 -44.29
CA GLU A 370 84.35 56.53 -44.15
C GLU A 370 84.07 55.14 -44.76
N TRP A 371 84.78 54.84 -45.86
CA TRP A 371 84.78 53.56 -46.57
C TRP A 371 85.77 52.55 -45.97
N PHE A 372 85.76 52.37 -44.65
CA PHE A 372 86.51 51.29 -44.01
C PHE A 372 85.59 50.24 -43.40
N GLU A 373 86.16 49.06 -43.19
CA GLU A 373 85.45 47.94 -42.62
C GLU A 373 85.12 48.14 -41.14
N LYS A 374 83.84 48.04 -40.80
CA LYS A 374 83.35 48.09 -39.42
C LYS A 374 82.88 46.70 -38.99
N SER A 375 82.85 46.48 -37.68
CA SER A 375 82.34 45.23 -37.13
C SER A 375 81.71 45.41 -35.75
N PHE A 376 80.81 44.49 -35.41
CA PHE A 376 80.31 44.33 -34.05
C PHE A 376 80.08 42.85 -33.74
N ASN A 377 80.14 42.52 -32.44
CA ASN A 377 79.77 41.18 -31.96
C ASN A 377 78.28 41.12 -31.62
N TRP A 378 77.61 40.06 -32.04
CA TRP A 378 76.26 39.75 -31.59
C TRP A 378 76.24 39.57 -30.08
N ALA A 379 75.17 40.05 -29.43
CA ALA A 379 75.04 39.93 -27.97
C ALA A 379 75.00 38.46 -27.50
N ILE A 380 74.49 37.57 -28.36
CA ILE A 380 74.57 36.12 -28.20
C ILE A 380 75.08 35.55 -29.52
N ALA A 381 76.11 34.70 -29.48
CA ALA A 381 76.54 33.99 -30.68
C ALA A 381 75.43 33.06 -31.17
N PHE A 382 75.15 33.10 -32.47
CA PHE A 382 74.28 32.13 -33.13
C PHE A 382 75.00 30.77 -33.22
N VAL A 383 74.25 29.70 -33.48
CA VAL A 383 74.82 28.37 -33.77
C VAL A 383 75.59 28.41 -35.10
N ASP A 384 74.97 28.97 -36.14
CA ASP A 384 75.55 29.18 -37.47
C ASP A 384 75.46 30.66 -37.87
N THR A 385 76.06 31.04 -39.00
CA THR A 385 75.93 32.40 -39.55
C THR A 385 74.46 32.76 -39.74
N PRO A 386 73.95 33.80 -39.07
CA PRO A 386 72.54 34.16 -39.15
C PRO A 386 72.20 34.78 -40.52
N LEU A 387 70.91 34.81 -40.85
CA LEU A 387 70.42 35.67 -41.91
C LEU A 387 70.35 37.10 -41.38
N ILE A 388 71.11 38.02 -41.99
CA ILE A 388 71.27 39.40 -41.54
C ILE A 388 70.62 40.36 -42.54
N PHE A 389 69.82 41.28 -42.04
CA PHE A 389 69.22 42.39 -42.75
C PHE A 389 69.71 43.70 -42.16
N SER A 390 69.98 44.68 -43.01
CA SER A 390 70.31 46.04 -42.63
C SER A 390 69.23 47.02 -43.11
N LYS A 391 69.06 48.11 -42.37
CA LYS A 391 68.32 49.28 -42.85
C LYS A 391 68.99 50.55 -42.37
N VAL A 392 69.26 51.44 -43.30
CA VAL A 392 69.73 52.79 -43.04
C VAL A 392 68.58 53.79 -43.16
N THR A 393 68.52 54.74 -42.23
CA THR A 393 67.68 55.95 -42.33
C THR A 393 68.51 57.17 -41.97
N THR A 394 68.35 58.25 -42.71
CA THR A 394 69.10 59.51 -42.60
C THR A 394 68.12 60.66 -42.35
N SER A 395 68.62 61.85 -42.02
CA SER A 395 67.79 63.05 -41.85
C SER A 395 67.88 64.05 -43.01
N ILE A 396 68.63 63.71 -44.06
CA ILE A 396 68.82 64.57 -45.22
C ILE A 396 67.55 64.55 -46.10
N GLY A 397 67.08 65.73 -46.52
CA GLY A 397 65.86 65.90 -47.32
C GLY A 397 66.07 65.92 -48.84
N GLY A 398 67.32 65.82 -49.30
CA GLY A 398 67.68 65.84 -50.72
C GLY A 398 67.88 64.45 -51.32
N SER A 399 68.13 64.40 -52.64
CA SER A 399 68.53 63.16 -53.33
C SER A 399 69.85 62.66 -52.76
N HIS A 400 69.84 61.45 -52.22
CA HIS A 400 71.03 60.76 -51.70
C HIS A 400 70.77 59.26 -51.75
N ASP A 401 71.85 58.48 -51.79
CA ASP A 401 71.81 57.02 -51.68
C ASP A 401 72.76 56.61 -50.55
N ALA A 402 72.28 55.74 -49.67
CA ALA A 402 72.91 55.38 -48.42
C ALA A 402 72.49 53.98 -48.00
N ASP A 403 73.45 53.09 -47.80
CA ASP A 403 73.17 51.73 -47.35
C ASP A 403 74.34 51.12 -46.57
N VAL A 404 74.15 49.88 -46.15
CA VAL A 404 75.15 49.05 -45.50
C VAL A 404 75.30 47.74 -46.25
N ASN A 405 76.52 47.47 -46.71
CA ASN A 405 76.90 46.19 -47.29
C ASN A 405 77.43 45.25 -46.19
N ILE A 406 76.73 44.13 -45.95
CA ILE A 406 77.15 43.10 -45.01
C ILE A 406 78.13 42.16 -45.71
N LEU A 407 79.32 41.99 -45.14
CA LEU A 407 80.38 41.19 -45.75
C LEU A 407 80.15 39.69 -45.53
N THR A 408 80.43 38.88 -46.54
CA THR A 408 80.29 37.41 -46.52
C THR A 408 81.16 36.72 -45.46
N LYS A 409 82.19 37.39 -44.96
CA LYS A 409 83.02 36.91 -43.85
C LYS A 409 82.37 37.04 -42.46
N SER A 410 81.18 37.65 -42.38
CA SER A 410 80.35 37.62 -41.17
C SER A 410 80.08 36.19 -40.75
N ASN A 411 80.13 35.93 -39.45
CA ASN A 411 80.02 34.60 -38.88
C ASN A 411 78.96 34.58 -37.78
N ASN A 412 78.89 33.45 -37.06
CA ASN A 412 77.92 33.23 -36.01
C ASN A 412 78.04 34.20 -34.81
N ALA A 413 79.21 34.83 -34.59
CA ALA A 413 79.47 35.74 -33.48
C ALA A 413 79.66 37.21 -33.91
N THR A 414 80.14 37.46 -35.13
CA THR A 414 80.56 38.81 -35.57
C THR A 414 79.93 39.17 -36.92
N CYS A 415 79.36 40.37 -36.98
CA CYS A 415 78.91 41.00 -38.21
C CYS A 415 80.01 41.96 -38.70
N TYR A 416 80.48 41.78 -39.93
CA TYR A 416 81.39 42.71 -40.62
C TYR A 416 80.62 43.42 -41.71
N TYR A 417 80.77 44.73 -41.82
CA TYR A 417 79.98 45.53 -42.74
C TYR A 417 80.73 46.79 -43.19
N HIS A 418 80.36 47.29 -44.37
CA HIS A 418 80.76 48.59 -44.88
C HIS A 418 79.53 49.49 -44.93
N GLU A 419 79.69 50.72 -44.47
CA GLU A 419 78.76 51.80 -44.73
C GLU A 419 79.12 52.42 -46.07
N TYR A 420 78.12 52.75 -46.89
CA TYR A 420 78.39 53.51 -48.11
C TYR A 420 77.32 54.58 -48.33
N GLU A 421 77.77 55.65 -48.96
CA GLU A 421 76.93 56.73 -49.45
C GLU A 421 77.38 57.13 -50.86
N HIS A 422 76.41 57.53 -51.69
CA HIS A 422 76.69 58.15 -52.99
C HIS A 422 76.24 59.61 -52.94
N GLY A 423 77.21 60.55 -52.99
CA GLY A 423 76.94 61.98 -53.14
C GLY A 423 77.80 62.90 -52.29
N GLY A 424 78.59 62.40 -51.33
CA GLY A 424 79.52 63.19 -50.51
C GLY A 424 78.86 64.18 -49.56
N SER A 425 77.53 64.18 -49.44
CA SER A 425 76.77 65.11 -48.61
C SER A 425 76.59 64.54 -47.21
N ASN A 426 76.73 65.36 -46.17
CA ASN A 426 76.51 64.87 -44.81
C ASN A 426 75.07 64.35 -44.62
N GLN A 427 74.88 63.06 -44.29
CA GLN A 427 73.54 62.45 -44.14
C GLN A 427 72.77 62.90 -42.88
N GLY A 428 73.40 63.71 -42.03
CA GLY A 428 72.85 64.20 -40.77
C GLY A 428 72.71 63.09 -39.76
N ASN A 429 71.55 63.00 -39.11
CA ASN A 429 71.26 61.98 -38.11
C ASN A 429 70.98 60.63 -38.79
N VAL A 430 71.93 59.71 -38.67
CA VAL A 430 71.86 58.37 -39.28
C VAL A 430 71.53 57.32 -38.22
N ARG A 431 70.55 56.48 -38.54
CA ARG A 431 70.23 55.25 -37.81
C ARG A 431 70.45 54.05 -38.71
N ILE A 432 71.37 53.19 -38.30
CA ILE A 432 71.62 51.89 -38.93
C ILE A 432 71.00 50.82 -38.03
N GLN A 433 70.12 50.00 -38.58
CA GLN A 433 69.51 48.89 -37.87
C GLN A 433 69.91 47.58 -38.52
N PHE A 434 70.42 46.67 -37.72
CA PHE A 434 70.61 45.28 -38.09
C PHE A 434 69.52 44.44 -37.46
N LEU A 435 68.97 43.51 -38.23
CA LEU A 435 68.12 42.43 -37.74
C LEU A 435 68.76 41.13 -38.19
N ALA A 436 68.99 40.22 -37.26
CA ALA A 436 69.48 38.88 -37.54
C ALA A 436 68.53 37.83 -37.00
N ILE A 437 68.27 36.80 -37.80
CA ILE A 437 67.51 35.61 -37.43
C ILE A 437 68.39 34.36 -37.60
N GLY A 438 68.37 33.50 -36.60
CA GLY A 438 69.15 32.26 -36.60
C GLY A 438 68.77 31.36 -35.43
N ARG A 439 69.72 30.54 -34.97
CA ARG A 439 69.53 29.53 -33.93
C ARG A 439 70.38 29.83 -32.70
N TRP A 440 69.87 29.56 -31.49
CA TRP A 440 70.61 29.73 -30.22
C TRP A 440 70.89 28.43 -29.47
N LYS A 441 70.32 27.32 -29.93
CA LYS A 441 70.55 25.96 -29.42
C LYS A 441 70.39 24.94 -30.54
#